data_AF-A0A6C0DMC5-F1
#
_entry.id   AF-A0A6C0DMC5-F1
#
_cell.length_a   1.000
_cell.length_b   1.000
_cell.length_c   1.000
_cell.angle_alpha   90.00
_cell.angle_beta   90.00
_cell.angle_gamma   90.00
#
_symmetry.space_group_name_H-M   'P 1'
#
loop_
_entity.id
_entity.type
_entity.pdbx_description
1 polymer ?
#
loop_
_entity_poly.entity_id
_entity_poly.type
_entity_poly.pdbx_seq_one_letter_code
_entity_poly.pdbx_strand_id
1 'polypeptide(L)' 'MAKTQKRRSSKKGTRKISKWTAFVKKIYTEMKKKDKNAKLGDAMTAASKRKSEM' A
#
# COMPACT_ATOMS: atom_id res chain seq x y z
N MET A 1 -8.94 35.06 26.24
CA MET A 1 -8.92 33.58 26.28
C MET A 1 -9.06 33.03 24.86
N ALA A 2 -8.01 32.44 24.31
CA ALA A 2 -8.03 31.89 22.95
C ALA A 2 -8.75 30.54 22.93
N LYS A 3 -9.82 30.41 22.15
CA LYS A 3 -10.52 29.14 21.91
C LYS A 3 -9.67 28.27 20.97
N THR A 4 -8.91 27.33 21.52
CA THR A 4 -8.20 26.31 20.74
C THR A 4 -9.22 25.38 20.08
N GLN A 5 -9.35 25.50 18.75
CA GLN A 5 -10.26 24.68 17.96
C GLN A 5 -9.72 23.24 17.91
N LYS A 6 -10.40 22.32 18.60
CA LYS A 6 -10.05 20.89 18.66
C LYS A 6 -10.19 20.28 17.26
N ARG A 7 -9.06 20.10 16.55
CA ARG A 7 -9.02 19.43 15.23
C ARG A 7 -9.64 18.04 15.39
N ARG A 8 -10.83 17.82 14.83
CA ARG A 8 -11.47 16.50 14.77
C ARG A 8 -10.54 15.60 13.96
N SER A 9 -9.95 14.60 14.61
CA SER A 9 -9.25 13.51 13.94
C SER A 9 -10.26 12.82 13.01
N SER A 10 -10.15 13.06 11.71
CA SER A 10 -10.90 12.27 10.75
C SER A 10 -10.33 10.86 10.82
N LYS A 11 -11.09 9.96 11.46
CA LYS A 11 -10.80 8.53 11.48
C LYS A 11 -10.91 8.08 10.02
N LYS A 12 -9.79 8.13 9.30
CA LYS A 12 -9.70 7.81 7.87
C LYS A 12 -10.10 6.36 7.74
N GLY A 13 -11.37 6.12 7.39
CA GLY A 13 -11.93 4.78 7.26
C GLY A 13 -11.08 3.99 6.29
N THR A 14 -10.26 3.08 6.80
CA THR A 14 -9.45 2.20 5.97
C THR A 14 -10.41 1.21 5.33
N ARG A 15 -10.82 1.50 4.09
CA ARG A 15 -11.51 0.51 3.25
C ARG A 15 -10.72 -0.78 3.29
N LYS A 16 -11.42 -1.92 3.43
CA LYS A 16 -10.79 -3.25 3.41
C LYS A 16 -9.91 -3.34 2.16
N ILE A 17 -8.63 -3.58 2.34
CA ILE A 17 -7.66 -3.71 1.25
C ILE A 17 -8.10 -4.91 0.41
N SER A 18 -8.18 -4.75 -0.91
CA SER A 18 -8.50 -5.87 -1.80
C SER A 18 -7.40 -6.93 -1.74
N LYS A 19 -7.74 -8.19 -1.97
CA LYS A 19 -6.76 -9.30 -2.03
C LYS A 19 -5.62 -8.99 -3.01
N TRP A 20 -5.97 -8.39 -4.16
CA TRP A 20 -5.02 -7.91 -5.15
C TRP A 20 -4.04 -6.87 -4.60
N THR A 21 -4.53 -5.83 -3.93
CA THR A 21 -3.66 -4.79 -3.37
C THR A 21 -2.77 -5.34 -2.25
N ALA A 22 -3.25 -6.29 -1.45
CA ALA A 22 -2.43 -6.98 -0.44
C ALA A 22 -1.30 -7.79 -1.08
N PHE A 23 -1.58 -8.49 -2.19
CA PHE A 23 -0.59 -9.25 -2.95
C PHE A 23 0.48 -8.36 -3.58
N VAL A 24 0.07 -7.29 -4.27
CA VAL A 24 1.00 -6.31 -4.84
C VAL A 24 1.87 -5.69 -3.74
N LYS A 25 1.28 -5.38 -2.58
CA LYS A 25 2.02 -4.86 -1.43
C LYS A 25 3.08 -5.85 -0.93
N LYS A 26 2.76 -7.15 -0.87
CA LYS A 26 3.73 -8.19 -0.48
C LYS A 26 4.93 -8.21 -1.45
N ILE A 27 4.68 -8.28 -2.76
CA ILE A 27 5.73 -8.26 -3.79
C ILE A 27 6.54 -6.97 -3.72
N TYR A 28 5.86 -5.83 -3.59
CA TYR A 28 6.53 -4.54 -3.45
C TYR A 28 7.43 -4.48 -2.21
N THR A 29 6.99 -5.02 -1.07
CA THR A 29 7.83 -5.09 0.13
C THR A 29 9.03 -6.01 -0.05
N GLU A 30 8.89 -7.13 -0.76
CA GLU A 30 10.00 -8.03 -1.07
C GLU A 30 11.00 -7.38 -2.03
N MET A 31 10.51 -6.70 -3.08
CA MET A 31 11.35 -5.95 -4.00
C MET A 31 12.07 -4.81 -3.29
N LYS A 32 11.38 -4.06 -2.43
CA LYS A 32 11.97 -2.93 -1.71
C LYS A 32 13.01 -3.34 -0.66
N LYS A 33 12.89 -4.57 -0.12
CA LYS A 33 13.90 -5.17 0.75
C LYS A 33 15.20 -5.47 0.01
N LYS A 34 15.11 -5.88 -1.26
CA LYS A 34 16.27 -6.17 -2.11
C LYS A 34 16.85 -4.88 -2.69
N ASP A 35 16.00 -4.04 -3.25
CA ASP A 35 16.35 -2.78 -3.90
C ASP A 35 15.51 -1.63 -3.34
N LYS A 36 16.14 -0.72 -2.59
CA LYS A 36 15.45 0.44 -2.00
C LYS A 36 14.80 1.36 -3.05
N ASN A 37 15.28 1.29 -4.29
CA ASN A 37 14.79 2.04 -5.44
C ASN A 37 13.65 1.35 -6.21
N ALA A 38 13.17 0.18 -5.74
CA ALA A 38 12.09 -0.54 -6.38
C ALA A 38 10.83 0.35 -6.50
N LYS A 39 10.30 0.46 -7.72
CA LYS A 39 9.09 1.23 -8.03
C LYS A 39 7.85 0.34 -7.94
N LEU A 40 6.71 0.97 -7.65
CA LEU A 40 5.44 0.27 -7.56
C LEU A 40 5.02 -0.33 -8.92
N GLY A 41 5.38 0.31 -10.03
CA GLY A 41 5.09 -0.20 -11.38
C GLY A 41 5.76 -1.55 -11.67
N ASP A 42 7.00 -1.72 -11.23
CA ASP A 42 7.72 -3.00 -11.39
C ASP A 42 7.06 -4.09 -10.54
N ALA A 43 6.65 -3.76 -9.32
CA ALA A 43 5.91 -4.67 -8.46
C ALA A 43 4.53 -5.03 -9.02
N MET A 44 3.82 -4.10 -9.67
CA MET A 44 2.55 -4.40 -10.37
C MET A 44 2.77 -5.33 -11.58
N THR A 45 3.87 -5.14 -12.32
CA THR A 45 4.21 -5.99 -13.46
C THR A 45 4.59 -7.40 -13.00
N ALA A 46 5.41 -7.50 -11.95
CA ALA A 46 5.75 -8.78 -11.32
C ALA A 46 4.51 -9.46 -10.72
N ALA A 47 3.63 -8.70 -10.05
CA ALA A 47 2.36 -9.22 -9.54
C ALA A 47 1.44 -9.69 -10.66
N SER A 48 1.40 -9.00 -11.80
CA SER A 48 0.59 -9.40 -12.96
C SER A 48 1.11 -10.70 -13.59
N LYS A 49 2.44 -10.87 -13.65
CA LYS A 49 3.06 -12.13 -14.11
C LYS A 49 2.79 -13.30 -13.15
N ARG A 50 2.69 -13.04 -11.85
CA ARG A 50 2.34 -14.03 -10.81
C ARG A 50 0.84 -14.09 -10.52
N LYS A 51 0.01 -13.38 -11.28
CA LYS A 51 -1.44 -13.32 -11.06
C LYS A 51 -2.11 -14.68 -11.26
N SER A 52 -1.49 -15.56 -12.04
CA SER A 52 -1.92 -16.95 -12.21
C SER A 52 -1.78 -17.80 -10.94
N GLU A 53 -0.98 -17.37 -9.95
CA GLU A 53 -0.78 -18.05 -8.66
C GLU A 53 -1.72 -17.55 -7.56
N MET A 54 -2.60 -16.58 -7.86
CA MET A 54 -3.60 -16.01 -6.94
C MET A 54 -4.99 -16.57 -7.20
#